data_AF-A0A0C9V001-F1
#
_entry.id   AF-A0A0C9V001-F1
#
_cell.length_a   1.000
_cell.length_b   1.000
_cell.length_c   1.000
_cell.angle_alpha   90.00
_cell.angle_beta   90.00
_cell.angle_gamma   90.00
#
_symmetry.space_group_name_H-M   'P 1'
#
loop_
_entity.id
_entity.type
_entity.pdbx_description
1 polymer ?
#
loop_
_entity_poly.entity_id
_entity_poly.type
_entity_poly.pdbx_seq_one_letter_code
_entity_poly.pdbx_strand_id
1 'polypeptide(L)'
;MTLSNYNAEQLVSALHTQRDAANALDEALDKAKRTAEKLTNDYGSKFTVVKELKSPVAKIAEEYAKELRASRDVANSDIATRLSQLRDVYLPITETVDSMSSRDEAVEALQSYKSEVNPLAKSPLKGFPAVTEVFSNVWSYTTDITSYCNTALKNATPLTINQVVEKLKSDLVPVKTDLKTVQDAVESYANTRS
;
A
#
# COMPACT_ATOMS: atom_id res chain seq x y z
N MET A 1 12.33 21.03 7.35
CA MET A 1 11.75 19.67 7.35
C MET A 1 12.01 19.12 5.97
N THR A 2 12.99 18.23 5.83
CA THR A 2 13.26 17.51 4.58
C THR A 2 12.25 16.36 4.47
N LEU A 3 11.61 16.22 3.32
CA LEU A 3 10.85 15.03 2.95
C LEU A 3 11.81 13.83 2.95
N SER A 4 11.91 13.06 4.04
CA SER A 4 12.06 11.59 4.03
C SER A 4 12.68 11.05 5.33
N ASN A 5 11.91 10.30 6.10
CA ASN A 5 12.44 9.09 6.78
C ASN A 5 12.13 7.81 5.97
N TYR A 6 11.39 7.92 4.87
CA TYR A 6 11.11 6.83 3.94
C TYR A 6 11.29 7.35 2.51
N ASN A 7 12.21 6.76 1.75
CA ASN A 7 12.35 7.06 0.32
C ASN A 7 11.37 6.18 -0.49
N ALA A 8 10.85 6.69 -1.60
CA ALA A 8 9.91 5.95 -2.44
C ALA A 8 10.51 4.64 -2.96
N GLU A 9 11.82 4.63 -3.22
CA GLU A 9 12.57 3.46 -3.67
C GLU A 9 12.54 2.28 -2.68
N GLN A 10 12.69 2.53 -1.38
CA GLN A 10 12.60 1.48 -0.35
C GLN A 10 11.18 0.91 -0.28
N LEU A 11 10.16 1.77 -0.38
CA LEU A 11 8.76 1.33 -0.39
C LEU A 11 8.49 0.44 -1.61
N VAL A 12 8.93 0.87 -2.80
CA VAL A 12 8.80 0.11 -4.05
C VAL A 12 9.53 -1.23 -3.94
N SER A 13 10.77 -1.24 -3.44
CA SER A 13 11.54 -2.47 -3.24
C SER A 13 10.84 -3.42 -2.26
N ALA A 14 10.28 -2.90 -1.17
CA ALA A 14 9.57 -3.71 -0.19
C ALA A 14 8.28 -4.30 -0.77
N LEU A 15 7.51 -3.51 -1.53
CA LEU A 15 6.30 -3.96 -2.22
C LEU A 15 6.61 -5.07 -3.24
N HIS A 16 7.65 -4.89 -4.06
CA HIS A 16 8.10 -5.93 -4.99
C HIS A 16 8.55 -7.20 -4.26
N THR A 17 9.27 -7.07 -3.15
CA THR A 17 9.67 -8.24 -2.34
C THR A 17 8.46 -9.02 -1.85
N GLN A 18 7.43 -8.32 -1.32
CA GLN A 18 6.21 -8.98 -0.87
C GLN A 18 5.41 -9.59 -2.04
N ARG A 19 5.37 -8.93 -3.21
CA ARG A 19 4.72 -9.44 -4.43
C ARG A 19 5.38 -10.73 -4.88
N ASP A 20 6.70 -10.74 -4.97
CA ASP A 20 7.46 -11.88 -5.49
C ASP A 20 7.37 -13.07 -4.52
N ALA A 21 7.43 -12.80 -3.21
CA ALA A 21 7.19 -13.81 -2.18
C ALA A 21 5.77 -14.38 -2.26
N ALA A 22 4.76 -13.54 -2.46
CA ALA A 22 3.37 -13.98 -2.56
C ALA A 22 3.15 -14.90 -3.77
N ASN A 23 3.71 -14.54 -4.93
CA ASN A 23 3.65 -15.37 -6.14
C ASN A 23 4.39 -16.72 -5.96
N ALA A 24 5.57 -16.69 -5.34
CA ALA A 24 6.36 -17.90 -5.12
C ALA A 24 5.68 -18.88 -4.14
N LEU A 25 5.07 -18.36 -3.07
CA LEU A 25 4.31 -19.16 -2.12
C LEU A 25 3.04 -19.75 -2.74
N ASP A 26 2.33 -18.97 -3.55
CA ASP A 26 1.17 -19.45 -4.30
C ASP A 26 1.54 -20.66 -5.17
N GLU A 27 2.57 -20.51 -6.02
CA GLU A 27 3.06 -21.61 -6.87
C GLU A 27 3.52 -22.84 -6.07
N ALA A 28 4.22 -22.62 -4.96
CA ALA A 28 4.73 -23.69 -4.10
C ALA A 28 3.60 -24.48 -3.44
N LEU A 29 2.57 -23.80 -2.93
CA LEU A 29 1.39 -24.44 -2.33
C LEU A 29 0.59 -25.22 -3.37
N ASP A 30 0.47 -24.66 -4.56
CA ASP A 30 -0.20 -25.31 -5.69
C ASP A 30 0.52 -26.60 -6.11
N LYS A 31 1.85 -26.56 -6.15
CA LYS A 31 2.69 -27.75 -6.38
C LYS A 31 2.59 -28.74 -5.24
N ALA A 32 2.58 -28.29 -3.98
CA ALA A 32 2.42 -29.16 -2.82
C ALA A 32 1.08 -29.90 -2.86
N LYS A 33 -0.01 -29.20 -3.19
CA LYS A 33 -1.35 -29.77 -3.36
C LYS A 33 -1.35 -30.87 -4.43
N ARG A 34 -0.84 -30.58 -5.64
CA ARG A 34 -0.71 -31.58 -6.72
C ARG A 34 0.14 -32.78 -6.31
N THR A 35 1.21 -32.55 -5.56
CA THR A 35 2.11 -33.62 -5.09
C THR A 35 1.42 -34.50 -4.05
N ALA A 36 0.71 -33.92 -3.08
CA ALA A 36 -0.04 -34.66 -2.08
C ALA A 36 -1.15 -35.51 -2.73
N GLU A 37 -1.84 -34.97 -3.74
CA GLU A 37 -2.82 -35.73 -4.53
C GLU A 37 -2.19 -36.90 -5.28
N LYS A 38 -1.05 -36.67 -5.95
CA LYS A 38 -0.33 -37.73 -6.65
C LYS A 38 0.09 -38.85 -5.72
N LEU A 39 0.70 -38.53 -4.57
CA LEU A 39 1.12 -39.54 -3.59
C LEU A 39 -0.07 -40.34 -3.04
N THR A 40 -1.19 -39.67 -2.78
CA THR A 40 -2.43 -40.32 -2.33
C THR A 40 -2.94 -41.31 -3.39
N ASN A 41 -2.94 -40.91 -4.67
CA ASN A 41 -3.41 -41.74 -5.76
C ASN A 41 -2.48 -42.94 -6.03
N ASP A 42 -1.16 -42.71 -6.05
CA ASP A 42 -0.16 -43.72 -6.40
C ASP A 42 0.02 -44.76 -5.28
N TYR A 43 -0.04 -44.34 -4.02
CA TYR A 43 0.36 -45.17 -2.88
C TYR A 43 -0.74 -45.42 -1.84
N GLY A 44 -1.85 -44.69 -1.88
CA GLY A 44 -2.88 -44.74 -0.84
C GLY A 44 -3.56 -46.10 -0.67
N SER A 45 -3.57 -46.95 -1.70
CA SER A 45 -4.08 -48.33 -1.60
C SER A 45 -3.19 -49.25 -0.77
N LYS A 46 -1.88 -48.96 -0.70
CA LYS A 46 -0.87 -49.76 0.02
C LYS A 46 -0.49 -49.15 1.37
N PHE A 47 -0.47 -47.82 1.45
CA PHE A 47 -0.10 -47.07 2.63
C PHE A 47 -1.23 -46.10 2.99
N THR A 48 -2.16 -46.55 3.85
CA THR A 48 -3.36 -45.78 4.18
C THR A 48 -3.07 -44.43 4.82
N VAL A 49 -1.97 -44.32 5.57
CA VAL A 49 -1.49 -43.04 6.16
C VAL A 49 -1.26 -41.95 5.11
N VAL A 50 -0.88 -42.31 3.88
CA VAL A 50 -0.63 -41.34 2.80
C VAL A 50 -1.92 -40.64 2.35
N LYS A 51 -3.08 -41.27 2.54
CA LYS A 51 -4.39 -40.65 2.21
C LYS A 51 -4.67 -39.41 3.05
N GLU A 52 -4.07 -39.30 4.23
CA GLU A 52 -4.26 -38.18 5.14
C GLU A 52 -3.52 -36.92 4.67
N LEU A 53 -2.55 -37.01 3.76
CA LEU A 53 -1.77 -35.86 3.28
C LEU A 53 -2.59 -34.85 2.48
N LYS A 54 -3.61 -35.30 1.74
CA LYS A 54 -4.36 -34.44 0.81
C LYS A 54 -5.10 -33.30 1.53
N SER A 55 -5.79 -33.61 2.62
CA SER A 55 -6.68 -32.67 3.28
C SER A 55 -5.96 -31.49 3.95
N PRO A 56 -4.90 -31.70 4.77
CA PRO A 56 -4.17 -30.60 5.39
C PRO A 56 -3.49 -29.67 4.38
N VAL A 57 -2.90 -30.22 3.31
CA VAL A 57 -2.23 -29.41 2.28
C VAL A 57 -3.24 -28.56 1.50
N ALA A 58 -4.40 -29.14 1.15
CA ALA A 58 -5.47 -28.38 0.51
C ALA A 58 -5.98 -27.25 1.41
N LYS A 59 -6.17 -27.53 2.71
CA LYS A 59 -6.61 -26.54 3.68
C LYS A 59 -5.64 -25.36 3.81
N ILE A 60 -4.33 -25.62 3.91
CA ILE A 60 -3.32 -24.55 3.98
C ILE A 60 -3.33 -23.70 2.69
N ALA A 61 -3.44 -24.35 1.52
CA ALA A 61 -3.52 -23.62 0.25
C ALA A 61 -4.76 -22.72 0.15
N GLU A 62 -5.93 -23.22 0.60
CA GLU A 62 -7.17 -22.45 0.63
C GLU A 62 -7.11 -21.27 1.62
N GLU A 63 -6.56 -21.49 2.81
CA GLU A 63 -6.35 -20.43 3.81
C GLU A 63 -5.39 -19.36 3.29
N TYR A 64 -4.28 -19.77 2.67
CA TYR A 64 -3.34 -18.83 2.04
C TYR A 64 -4.00 -18.01 0.93
N ALA A 65 -4.71 -18.67 0.00
CA ALA A 65 -5.38 -17.97 -1.10
C ALA A 65 -6.44 -16.96 -0.61
N LYS A 66 -7.15 -17.30 0.47
CA LYS A 66 -8.13 -16.40 1.11
C LYS A 66 -7.43 -15.16 1.68
N GLU A 67 -6.36 -15.34 2.45
CA GLU A 67 -5.62 -14.25 3.08
C GLU A 67 -4.89 -13.39 2.02
N LEU A 68 -4.36 -14.01 0.96
CA LEU A 68 -3.77 -13.31 -0.18
C LEU A 68 -4.80 -12.42 -0.87
N ARG A 69 -6.01 -12.92 -1.15
CA ARG A 69 -7.10 -12.09 -1.70
C ARG A 69 -7.44 -10.91 -0.81
N ALA A 70 -7.60 -11.12 0.50
CA ALA A 70 -7.85 -10.04 1.44
C ALA A 70 -6.73 -8.97 1.42
N SER A 71 -5.47 -9.39 1.29
CA SER A 71 -4.35 -8.44 1.17
C SER A 71 -4.39 -7.63 -0.13
N ARG A 72 -4.82 -8.25 -1.24
CA ARG A 72 -4.96 -7.60 -2.55
C ARG A 72 -6.13 -6.63 -2.57
N ASP A 73 -7.22 -6.95 -1.88
CA ASP A 73 -8.35 -6.06 -1.70
C ASP A 73 -7.90 -4.79 -0.98
N VAL A 74 -7.19 -4.89 0.15
CA VAL A 74 -6.63 -3.72 0.86
C VAL A 74 -5.67 -2.92 -0.01
N ALA A 75 -4.80 -3.60 -0.78
CA ALA A 75 -3.87 -2.93 -1.69
C ALA A 75 -4.61 -2.04 -2.71
N ASN A 76 -5.67 -2.57 -3.32
CA ASN A 76 -6.47 -1.86 -4.32
C ASN A 76 -7.41 -0.82 -3.71
N SER A 77 -8.23 -1.20 -2.73
CA SER A 77 -9.32 -0.36 -2.24
C SER A 77 -8.84 0.76 -1.33
N ASP A 78 -7.80 0.51 -0.55
CA ASP A 78 -7.40 1.42 0.52
C ASP A 78 -6.08 2.11 0.17
N ILE A 79 -5.02 1.34 -0.11
CA ILE A 79 -3.67 1.90 -0.27
C ILE A 79 -3.51 2.63 -1.61
N ALA A 80 -3.90 2.01 -2.72
CA ALA A 80 -3.84 2.64 -4.04
C ALA A 80 -4.78 3.85 -4.13
N THR A 81 -6.01 3.73 -3.60
CA THR A 81 -6.96 4.85 -3.50
C THR A 81 -6.35 6.01 -2.74
N ARG A 82 -5.77 5.78 -1.56
CA ARG A 82 -5.15 6.83 -0.75
C ARG A 82 -4.03 7.55 -1.50
N LEU A 83 -3.14 6.81 -2.17
CA LEU A 83 -2.07 7.39 -3.00
C LEU A 83 -2.63 8.26 -4.14
N SER A 84 -3.64 7.76 -4.85
CA SER A 84 -4.28 8.48 -5.95
C SER A 84 -4.98 9.76 -5.47
N GLN A 85 -5.72 9.70 -4.36
CA GLN A 85 -6.39 10.87 -3.79
C GLN A 85 -5.39 11.94 -3.39
N LEU A 86 -4.29 11.57 -2.72
CA LEU A 86 -3.24 12.53 -2.40
C LEU A 86 -2.70 13.19 -3.67
N ARG A 87 -2.26 12.39 -4.65
CA ARG A 87 -1.62 12.89 -5.86
C ARG A 87 -2.56 13.74 -6.72
N ASP A 88 -3.78 13.29 -6.93
CA ASP A 88 -4.68 13.79 -7.97
C ASP A 88 -5.72 14.80 -7.44
N VAL A 89 -5.94 14.84 -6.13
CA VAL A 89 -6.91 15.75 -5.50
C VAL A 89 -6.23 16.70 -4.53
N TYR A 90 -5.54 16.18 -3.51
CA TYR A 90 -5.06 17.02 -2.41
C TYR A 90 -3.81 17.84 -2.75
N LEU A 91 -2.83 17.27 -3.46
CA LEU A 91 -1.66 18.04 -3.89
C LEU A 91 -2.02 19.17 -4.86
N PRO A 92 -2.87 18.97 -5.90
CA PRO A 92 -3.29 20.05 -6.78
C PRO A 92 -3.99 21.21 -6.07
N ILE A 93 -4.81 20.95 -5.04
CA ILE A 93 -5.44 22.00 -4.23
C ILE A 93 -4.40 22.95 -3.64
N THR A 94 -3.23 22.45 -3.23
CA THR A 94 -2.16 23.29 -2.66
C THR A 94 -1.50 24.20 -3.69
N GLU A 95 -1.53 23.82 -4.96
CA GLU A 95 -0.91 24.54 -6.08
C GLU A 95 -1.82 25.64 -6.63
N THR A 96 -3.12 25.58 -6.34
CA THR A 96 -4.14 26.55 -6.77
C THR A 96 -4.43 27.64 -5.73
N VAL A 97 -3.73 27.64 -4.59
CA VAL A 97 -3.91 28.64 -3.54
C VAL A 97 -3.40 30.02 -4.03
N ASP A 98 -4.27 31.02 -3.93
CA ASP A 98 -4.05 32.39 -4.42
C ASP A 98 -4.43 33.48 -3.39
N SER A 99 -5.04 33.07 -2.27
CA SER A 99 -5.54 33.96 -1.24
C SER A 99 -5.50 33.28 0.12
N MET A 100 -5.71 34.04 1.19
CA MET A 100 -5.79 33.46 2.54
C MET A 100 -7.02 32.56 2.72
N SER A 101 -8.12 32.85 2.01
CA SER A 101 -9.33 32.00 2.04
C SER A 101 -9.06 30.65 1.39
N SER A 102 -8.52 30.63 0.16
CA SER A 102 -8.17 29.38 -0.53
C SER A 102 -7.06 28.63 0.20
N ARG A 103 -6.17 29.32 0.92
CA ARG A 103 -5.21 28.71 1.85
C ARG A 103 -5.92 27.97 2.97
N ASP A 104 -6.86 28.61 3.67
CA ASP A 104 -7.55 28.03 4.82
C ASP A 104 -8.34 26.76 4.41
N GLU A 105 -9.01 26.81 3.25
CA GLU A 105 -9.68 25.65 2.64
C GLU A 105 -8.71 24.51 2.32
N ALA A 106 -7.57 24.81 1.69
CA ALA A 106 -6.53 23.82 1.40
C ALA A 106 -5.97 23.17 2.67
N VAL A 107 -5.78 23.97 3.73
CA VAL A 107 -5.33 23.48 5.04
C VAL A 107 -6.36 22.54 5.67
N GLU A 108 -7.65 22.86 5.60
CA GLU A 108 -8.72 22.01 6.12
C GLU A 108 -8.84 20.70 5.34
N ALA A 109 -8.76 20.75 4.01
CA ALA A 109 -8.78 19.57 3.14
C ALA A 109 -7.62 18.62 3.47
N LEU A 110 -6.40 19.14 3.56
CA LEU A 110 -5.22 18.35 3.94
C LEU A 110 -5.32 17.80 5.36
N GLN A 111 -5.89 18.56 6.30
CA GLN A 111 -6.11 18.09 7.66
C GLN A 111 -7.12 16.93 7.70
N SER A 112 -8.16 16.99 6.86
CA SER A 112 -9.16 15.94 6.74
C SER A 112 -8.54 14.65 6.20
N TYR A 113 -7.79 14.72 5.10
CA TYR A 113 -7.06 13.58 4.54
C TYR A 113 -6.08 12.95 5.55
N LYS A 114 -5.35 13.78 6.29
CA LYS A 114 -4.41 13.32 7.33
C LYS A 114 -5.11 12.63 8.50
N SER A 115 -6.35 13.01 8.80
CA SER A 115 -7.11 12.48 9.93
C SER A 115 -7.82 11.16 9.61
N GLU A 116 -7.79 10.71 8.36
CA GLU A 116 -8.24 9.38 7.97
C GLU A 116 -7.49 8.30 8.75
N VAL A 117 -8.23 7.28 9.19
CA VAL A 117 -7.69 6.20 10.00
C VAL A 117 -7.09 5.14 9.09
N ASN A 118 -5.83 4.76 9.35
CA ASN A 118 -5.21 3.60 8.69
C ASN A 118 -6.05 2.33 9.00
N PRO A 119 -6.69 1.69 8.01
CA PRO A 119 -7.53 0.51 8.23
C PRO A 119 -6.72 -0.66 8.83
N LEU A 120 -5.43 -0.75 8.52
CA LEU A 120 -4.53 -1.79 9.01
C LEU A 120 -4.17 -1.66 10.48
N ALA A 121 -4.31 -0.47 11.07
CA ALA A 121 -4.15 -0.30 12.52
C ALA A 121 -5.29 -0.97 13.31
N LYS A 122 -6.49 -1.05 12.71
CA LYS A 122 -7.67 -1.69 13.31
C LYS A 122 -7.78 -3.16 12.93
N SER A 123 -7.42 -3.51 11.71
CA SER A 123 -7.61 -4.85 11.16
C SER A 123 -6.37 -5.24 10.33
N PRO A 124 -5.28 -5.64 11.00
CA PRO A 124 -4.06 -6.07 10.32
C PRO A 124 -4.31 -7.38 9.55
N LEU A 125 -3.55 -7.60 8.47
CA LEU A 125 -3.61 -8.82 7.67
C LEU A 125 -2.95 -9.95 8.45
N LYS A 126 -3.75 -10.76 9.14
CA LYS A 126 -3.27 -11.78 10.11
C LYS A 126 -2.30 -12.78 9.50
N GLY A 127 -2.55 -13.24 8.26
CA GLY A 127 -1.63 -14.15 7.56
C GLY A 127 -0.39 -13.47 6.95
N PHE A 128 -0.37 -12.13 6.87
CA PHE A 128 0.60 -11.36 6.11
C PHE A 128 1.12 -10.14 6.93
N PRO A 129 1.82 -10.37 8.05
CA PRO A 129 2.30 -9.28 8.91
C PRO A 129 3.30 -8.36 8.21
N ALA A 130 4.19 -8.90 7.36
CA ALA A 130 5.13 -8.09 6.58
C ALA A 130 4.41 -7.17 5.57
N VAL A 131 3.32 -7.63 4.97
CA VAL A 131 2.49 -6.80 4.06
C VAL A 131 1.76 -5.71 4.85
N THR A 132 1.24 -6.05 6.04
CA THR A 132 0.63 -5.06 6.95
C THR A 132 1.61 -3.94 7.27
N GLU A 133 2.87 -4.26 7.56
CA GLU A 133 3.93 -3.29 7.83
C GLU A 133 4.21 -2.42 6.60
N VAL A 134 4.44 -3.03 5.43
CA VAL A 134 4.73 -2.29 4.19
C VAL A 134 3.60 -1.32 3.83
N PHE A 135 2.35 -1.76 3.88
CA PHE A 135 1.20 -0.90 3.61
C PHE A 135 1.03 0.21 4.66
N SER A 136 1.32 -0.07 5.93
CA SER A 136 1.33 0.96 6.99
C SER A 136 2.44 1.98 6.79
N ASN A 137 3.58 1.58 6.22
CA ASN A 137 4.66 2.49 5.85
C ASN A 137 4.26 3.37 4.65
N VAL A 138 3.56 2.82 3.65
CA VAL A 138 2.96 3.61 2.56
C VAL A 138 1.94 4.61 3.12
N TRP A 139 1.08 4.20 4.05
CA TRP A 139 0.14 5.09 4.72
C TRP A 139 0.85 6.26 5.43
N SER A 140 1.91 5.95 6.18
CA SER A 140 2.73 6.95 6.87
C SER A 140 3.42 7.90 5.88
N TYR A 141 3.96 7.38 4.78
CA TYR A 141 4.58 8.17 3.72
C TYR A 141 3.64 9.24 3.15
N THR A 142 2.39 8.87 2.83
CA THR A 142 1.39 9.85 2.38
C THR A 142 1.04 10.88 3.47
N THR A 143 1.08 10.48 4.73
CA THR A 143 0.78 11.34 5.89
C THR A 143 1.88 12.38 6.12
N ASP A 144 3.13 12.01 5.88
CA ASP A 144 4.29 12.90 5.97
C ASP A 144 4.26 13.97 4.86
N ILE A 145 3.97 13.57 3.62
CA ILE A 145 3.80 14.50 2.49
C ILE A 145 2.67 15.49 2.77
N THR A 146 1.51 15.01 3.21
CA THR A 146 0.39 15.89 3.56
C THR A 146 0.76 16.83 4.71
N SER A 147 1.50 16.35 5.71
CA SER A 147 1.95 17.18 6.83
C SER A 147 2.90 18.29 6.38
N TYR A 148 3.82 18.00 5.47
CA TYR A 148 4.70 19.00 4.86
C TYR A 148 3.90 20.14 4.22
N CYS A 149 2.95 19.79 3.35
CA CYS A 149 2.11 20.77 2.65
C CYS A 149 1.25 21.57 3.63
N ASN A 150 0.62 20.88 4.58
CA ASN A 150 -0.27 21.50 5.58
C ASN A 150 0.50 22.51 6.45
N THR A 151 1.70 22.15 6.91
CA THR A 151 2.56 23.05 7.69
C THR A 151 3.04 24.24 6.87
N ALA A 152 3.44 24.03 5.62
CA ALA A 152 3.87 25.11 4.74
C ALA A 152 2.75 26.15 4.54
N LEU A 153 1.53 25.71 4.23
CA LEU A 153 0.37 26.58 4.04
C LEU A 153 -0.08 27.24 5.35
N LYS A 154 -0.14 26.50 6.48
CA LYS A 154 -0.50 27.08 7.79
C LYS A 154 0.41 28.23 8.20
N ASN A 155 1.71 28.13 7.90
CA ASN A 155 2.70 29.15 8.22
C ASN A 155 2.74 30.31 7.20
N ALA A 156 2.02 30.20 6.08
CA ALA A 156 1.95 31.28 5.11
C ALA A 156 1.15 32.47 5.66
N THR A 157 1.62 33.68 5.30
CA THR A 157 0.99 34.96 5.62
C THR A 157 0.55 35.63 4.32
N PRO A 158 -0.26 36.72 4.38
CA PRO A 158 -0.64 37.45 3.16
C PRO A 158 0.56 37.92 2.31
N LEU A 159 1.70 38.19 2.94
CA LEU A 159 2.91 38.65 2.26
C LEU A 159 3.75 37.51 1.66
N THR A 160 3.57 36.28 2.13
CA THR A 160 4.43 35.13 1.77
C THR A 160 3.69 34.03 1.03
N ILE A 161 2.37 34.11 0.88
CA ILE A 161 1.54 33.03 0.32
C ILE A 161 2.00 32.62 -1.08
N ASN A 162 2.24 33.57 -1.97
CA ASN A 162 2.70 33.27 -3.34
C ASN A 162 4.06 32.56 -3.34
N GLN A 163 4.98 32.98 -2.47
CA GLN A 163 6.31 32.34 -2.35
C GLN A 163 6.19 30.91 -1.83
N VAL A 164 5.31 30.67 -0.86
CA VAL A 164 5.05 29.34 -0.31
C VAL A 164 4.45 28.42 -1.39
N VAL A 165 3.46 28.91 -2.15
CA VAL A 165 2.80 28.13 -3.20
C VAL A 165 3.77 27.80 -4.35
N GLU A 166 4.57 28.76 -4.81
CA GLU A 166 5.58 28.50 -5.84
C GLU A 166 6.64 27.50 -5.38
N LYS A 167 7.03 27.57 -4.10
CA LYS A 167 7.91 26.55 -3.51
C LYS A 167 7.25 25.18 -3.50
N LEU A 168 5.99 25.08 -3.06
CA LEU A 168 5.26 23.81 -3.05
C LEU A 168 5.13 23.23 -4.46
N LYS A 169 4.82 24.03 -5.48
CA LYS A 169 4.81 23.58 -6.88
C LYS A 169 6.13 22.95 -7.29
N SER A 170 7.26 23.58 -6.95
CA SER A 170 8.58 23.04 -7.26
C SER A 170 8.89 21.74 -6.49
N ASP A 171 8.61 21.73 -5.19
CA ASP A 171 8.91 20.59 -4.31
C ASP A 171 8.04 19.37 -4.62
N LEU A 172 6.80 19.59 -5.08
CA LEU A 172 5.82 18.53 -5.30
C LEU A 172 5.96 17.82 -6.66
N VAL A 173 6.68 18.39 -7.63
CA VAL A 173 6.95 17.72 -8.92
C VAL A 173 7.56 16.33 -8.72
N PRO A 174 8.72 16.18 -8.05
CA PRO A 174 9.29 14.84 -7.83
C PRO A 174 8.41 13.98 -6.92
N VAL A 175 7.71 14.57 -5.95
CA VAL A 175 6.82 13.84 -5.03
C VAL A 175 5.66 13.19 -5.77
N LYS A 176 5.06 13.85 -6.77
CA LYS A 176 3.98 13.27 -7.58
C LYS A 176 4.48 12.08 -8.41
N THR A 177 5.70 12.15 -8.94
CA THR A 177 6.36 11.03 -9.63
C THR A 177 6.60 9.86 -8.69
N ASP A 178 7.10 10.13 -7.48
CA ASP A 178 7.31 9.12 -6.45
C ASP A 178 6.00 8.45 -6.02
N LEU A 179 4.95 9.23 -5.76
CA LEU A 179 3.62 8.73 -5.42
C LEU A 179 3.06 7.81 -6.52
N LYS A 180 3.23 8.18 -7.80
CA LYS A 180 2.84 7.32 -8.92
C LYS A 180 3.64 6.01 -8.93
N THR A 181 4.95 6.08 -8.72
CA THR A 181 5.81 4.88 -8.70
C THR A 181 5.44 3.93 -7.56
N VAL A 182 5.17 4.46 -6.37
CA VAL A 182 4.68 3.66 -5.23
C VAL A 182 3.30 3.09 -5.52
N GLN A 183 2.39 3.86 -6.13
CA GLN A 183 1.08 3.35 -6.54
C GLN A 183 1.21 2.20 -7.53
N ASP A 184 2.07 2.31 -8.54
CA ASP A 184 2.29 1.26 -9.53
C ASP A 184 2.83 -0.03 -8.88
N ALA A 185 3.69 0.10 -7.86
CA ALA A 185 4.17 -1.05 -7.09
C ALA A 185 3.07 -1.69 -6.23
N VAL A 186 2.18 -0.89 -5.61
CA VAL A 186 1.01 -1.39 -4.87
C VAL A 186 0.05 -2.11 -5.80
N GLU A 187 -0.27 -1.52 -6.96
CA GLU A 187 -1.12 -2.13 -7.97
C GLU A 187 -0.49 -3.41 -8.55
N SER A 188 0.84 -3.43 -8.73
CA SER A 188 1.56 -4.63 -9.12
C SER A 188 1.44 -5.75 -8.08
N TYR A 189 1.54 -5.43 -6.78
CA TYR A 189 1.27 -6.37 -5.69
C TYR A 189 -0.18 -6.88 -5.74
N ALA A 190 -1.14 -5.98 -5.94
CA ALA A 190 -2.56 -6.33 -5.99
C ALA A 190 -2.90 -7.25 -7.19
N ASN A 191 -2.04 -7.29 -8.20
CA ASN A 191 -2.17 -8.13 -9.40
C ASN A 191 -1.34 -9.43 -9.36
N THR A 192 -0.88 -9.86 -8.18
CA THR A 192 -0.27 -11.19 -7.95
C THR A 192 -1.13 -12.35 -8.45
N ARG A 193 -0.59 -13.56 -8.60
CA ARG A 193 -1.39 -14.74 -8.97
C ARG A 193 -2.13 -15.30 -7.75
N SER A 194 -3.17 -16.09 -8.00
CA SER A 194 -3.91 -16.88 -7.00
C SER A 194 -4.26 -18.25 -7.57
#